data_AF-A0A7V1ECX0-F1
#
_entry.id   AF-A0A7V1ECX0-F1
#
_cell.length_a   1.000
_cell.length_b   1.000
_cell.length_c   1.000
_cell.angle_alpha   90.00
_cell.angle_beta   90.00
_cell.angle_gamma   90.00
#
_symmetry.space_group_name_H-M   'P 1'
#
loop_
_entity.id
_entity.type
_entity.pdbx_description
1 polymer ?
#
loop_
_entity_poly.entity_id
_entity_poly.type
_entity_poly.pdbx_seq_one_letter_code
_entity_poly.pdbx_strand_id
1 'polypeptide(L)' 'MIVGLIHHVEYIVILYWLRKLNYQGWYSMDQYPYREDGKKALAEIIETVKALEKVIDKFGDEKISQLVQRVTRLKSPQR' A
#
# COMPACT_ATOMS: atom_id res chain seq x y z
N MET A 1 -8.42 5.77 13.13
CA MET A 1 -7.77 4.59 12.50
C MET A 1 -6.80 5.09 11.44
N ILE A 2 -5.61 4.51 11.34
CA ILE A 2 -4.57 4.93 10.38
C ILE A 2 -4.49 3.88 9.26
N VAL A 3 -4.43 4.33 8.01
CA VAL A 3 -4.20 3.50 6.81
C VAL A 3 -2.97 2.60 6.98
N GLY A 4 -3.03 1.37 6.48
CA GLY A 4 -1.82 0.56 6.27
C GLY A 4 -1.22 -0.11 7.50
N LEU A 5 -1.78 0.05 8.71
CA LEU A 5 -1.25 -0.62 9.91
C LEU A 5 -1.71 -2.07 10.09
N ILE A 6 -2.93 -2.40 9.66
CA ILE A 6 -3.49 -3.76 9.80
C ILE A 6 -3.12 -4.62 8.59
N HIS A 7 -3.28 -4.08 7.38
CA HIS A 7 -3.10 -4.76 6.09
C HIS A 7 -1.92 -4.18 5.30
N HIS A 8 -0.75 -4.03 5.93
CA HIS A 8 0.42 -3.40 5.31
C HIS A 8 0.90 -4.15 4.05
N VAL A 9 0.78 -5.47 4.01
CA VAL A 9 1.17 -6.27 2.84
C VAL A 9 0.28 -5.95 1.64
N GLU A 10 -1.04 -5.93 1.82
CA GLU A 10 -1.99 -5.60 0.77
C GLU A 10 -1.79 -4.17 0.25
N TYR A 11 -1.48 -3.23 1.14
CA TYR A 11 -1.14 -1.86 0.74
C TYR A 11 0.12 -1.79 -0.12
N ILE A 12 1.18 -2.53 0.23
CA ILE A 12 2.39 -2.63 -0.59
C ILE A 12 2.06 -3.16 -1.99
N VAL A 13 1.19 -4.18 -2.08
CA VAL A 13 0.77 -4.74 -3.37
C VAL A 13 0.00 -3.71 -4.21
N ILE A 14 -0.91 -2.95 -3.60
CA ILE A 14 -1.68 -1.92 -4.33
C ILE A 14 -0.77 -0.79 -4.82
N LEU A 15 0.15 -0.31 -3.98
CA LEU A 15 1.10 0.75 -4.32
C LEU A 15 2.06 0.29 -5.43
N TYR A 16 2.52 -0.97 -5.38
CA TYR A 16 3.28 -1.58 -6.46
C TYR A 16 2.51 -1.55 -7.80
N TRP A 17 1.22 -1.94 -7.81
CA TRP A 17 0.44 -1.94 -9.04
C TRP A 17 0.20 -0.53 -9.58
N LEU A 18 -0.10 0.44 -8.71
CA LEU A 18 -0.24 1.85 -9.10
C LEU A 18 1.04 2.37 -9.77
N ARG A 19 2.22 2.08 -9.18
CA ARG A 19 3.52 2.40 -9.78
C ARG A 19 3.73 1.68 -11.10
N LYS A 20 3.47 0.38 -11.18
CA LYS A 20 3.69 -0.45 -12.38
C LYS A 20 2.84 0.02 -13.57
N LEU A 21 1.61 0.48 -13.29
CA LEU A 21 0.69 1.04 -14.27
C LEU A 21 0.98 2.51 -14.60
N ASN A 22 2.02 3.09 -14.02
CA ASN A 22 2.37 4.50 -14.15
C ASN A 22 1.17 5.42 -13.82
N TYR A 23 0.46 5.12 -12.74
CA TYR A 23 -0.67 5.93 -12.29
C TYR A 23 -0.21 7.32 -11.82
N GLN A 24 -0.75 8.38 -12.40
CA GLN A 24 -0.40 9.79 -12.11
C GLN A 24 -1.55 10.58 -11.45
N GLY A 25 -2.58 9.87 -10.96
CA GLY A 25 -3.75 10.50 -10.34
C GLY A 25 -3.59 10.69 -8.82
N TRP A 26 -4.70 11.04 -8.17
CA TRP A 26 -4.74 11.32 -6.74
C TRP A 26 -5.02 10.07 -5.91
N TYR A 27 -4.33 9.94 -4.77
CA TYR A 27 -4.73 8.99 -3.73
C TYR A 27 -5.79 9.64 -2.85
N SER A 28 -7.03 9.17 -2.97
CA SER A 28 -8.12 9.57 -2.08
C SER A 28 -8.13 8.69 -0.83
N MET A 29 -8.32 9.30 0.34
CA MET A 29 -8.40 8.62 1.62
C MET A 29 -9.80 8.82 2.21
N ASP A 30 -10.56 7.73 2.32
CA ASP A 30 -11.90 7.72 2.93
C ASP A 30 -11.81 7.12 4.34
N GLN A 31 -11.40 7.96 5.31
CA GLN A 31 -11.22 7.53 6.70
C GLN A 31 -12.04 8.38 7.67
N TYR A 32 -12.64 7.70 8.65
CA TYR A 32 -13.43 8.32 9.72
C TYR A 32 -12.76 8.03 11.08
N PRO A 33 -11.78 8.85 11.50
CA PRO A 33 -11.08 8.70 12.77
C PRO A 33 -11.96 9.12 13.95
N TYR A 34 -12.87 8.25 14.40
CA TYR A 34 -13.82 8.55 15.47
C TYR A 34 -13.19 8.72 16.86
N ARG A 35 -12.00 8.16 17.08
CA ARG A 35 -11.33 8.15 18.40
C ARG A 35 -10.02 8.94 18.41
N GLU A 36 -9.67 9.56 17.30
CA GLU A 36 -8.40 10.24 17.10
C GLU A 36 -8.61 11.69 16.66
N ASP A 37 -7.59 12.52 16.82
CA ASP A 37 -7.58 13.85 16.21
C ASP A 37 -7.51 13.70 14.69
N GLY A 38 -8.52 14.19 13.96
CA GLY A 38 -8.61 14.01 12.51
C GLY A 38 -7.43 14.59 11.72
N LYS A 39 -6.85 15.71 12.17
CA LYS A 39 -5.68 16.30 11.49
C LYS A 39 -4.43 15.47 11.73
N LYS A 40 -4.22 15.01 12.97
CA LYS A 40 -3.09 14.13 13.29
C LYS A 40 -3.21 12.79 12.56
N ALA A 41 -4.40 12.19 12.57
CA ALA A 41 -4.68 10.96 11.83
C ALA A 41 -4.37 11.12 10.33
N LEU A 42 -4.80 12.23 9.71
CA LEU A 42 -4.49 12.49 8.30
C LEU A 42 -2.98 12.63 8.05
N ALA A 43 -2.26 13.34 8.92
CA ALA A 43 -0.82 13.47 8.80
C ALA A 43 -0.12 12.10 8.91
N GLU A 44 -0.53 11.26 9.86
CA GLU A 44 0.02 9.92 10.05
C GLU A 44 -0.28 8.98 8.87
N ILE A 45 -1.45 9.11 8.23
CA ILE A 45 -1.79 8.37 7.01
C ILE A 45 -0.81 8.72 5.88
N ILE A 46 -0.57 10.01 5.66
CA ILE A 46 0.34 10.49 4.60
C ILE A 46 1.75 9.93 4.85
N GLU A 47 2.24 9.99 6.08
CA GLU A 47 3.56 9.48 6.43
C GLU A 47 3.63 7.95 6.32
N THR A 48 2.55 7.24 6.64
CA THR A 48 2.48 5.78 6.47
C THR A 48 2.55 5.38 5.01
N VAL A 49 1.81 6.05 4.11
CA VAL A 49 1.88 5.77 2.67
C VAL A 49 3.29 6.01 2.13
N LYS A 50 3.91 7.14 2.47
CA LYS A 50 5.31 7.43 2.09
C LYS A 50 6.29 6.38 2.63
N ALA A 51 6.08 5.91 3.86
CA ALA A 51 6.91 4.86 4.44
C ALA A 51 6.79 3.54 3.68
N LEU A 52 5.58 3.16 3.25
CA LEU A 52 5.35 1.97 2.44
C LEU A 52 5.96 2.09 1.04
N GLU A 53 5.91 3.28 0.41
CA GLU A 53 6.61 3.52 -0.85
C GLU A 53 8.14 3.37 -0.69
N LYS A 54 8.72 3.89 0.40
CA LYS A 54 10.14 3.69 0.71
C LYS A 54 10.51 2.21 0.93
N VAL A 55 9.58 1.41 1.45
CA VAL A 55 9.78 -0.04 1.55
C VAL A 55 9.90 -0.64 0.15
N ILE A 56 9.01 -0.27 -0.78
CA ILE A 56 9.08 -0.72 -2.18
C ILE A 56 10.41 -0.30 -2.80
N ASP A 57 10.85 0.95 -2.61
CA ASP A 57 12.12 1.47 -3.12
C ASP A 57 13.32 0.67 -2.61
N LYS A 58 13.32 0.32 -1.31
CA LYS A 58 14.40 -0.44 -0.67
C LYS A 58 14.56 -1.84 -1.26
N PHE A 59 13.45 -2.51 -1.58
CA PHE A 59 13.49 -3.87 -2.14
C PHE A 59 13.64 -3.89 -3.66
N GLY A 60 13.26 -2.80 -4.34
CA GLY A 60 13.32 -2.66 -5.78
C GLY A 60 12.17 -3.35 -6.50
N ASP A 61 11.81 -2.82 -7.67
CA ASP A 61 10.64 -3.24 -8.45
C ASP A 61 10.70 -4.71 -8.87
N GLU A 62 11.89 -5.24 -9.19
CA GLU A 62 12.06 -6.63 -9.59
C GLU A 62 11.70 -7.60 -8.46
N LYS A 63 12.22 -7.34 -7.25
CA LYS A 63 11.96 -8.20 -6.10
C LYS A 63 10.49 -8.17 -5.70
N ILE A 64 9.89 -6.98 -5.69
CA ILE A 64 8.47 -6.83 -5.40
C ILE A 64 7.62 -7.54 -6.46
N SER A 65 7.95 -7.41 -7.75
CA SER A 65 7.25 -8.13 -8.82
C SER A 65 7.28 -9.65 -8.62
N GLN A 66 8.44 -10.23 -8.27
CA GLN A 66 8.55 -11.67 -7.99
C GLN A 66 7.67 -12.11 -6.81
N LEU A 67 7.65 -11.31 -5.73
CA LEU A 67 6.83 -11.60 -4.55
C LEU A 67 5.34 -11.52 -4.85
N VAL A 68 4.90 -10.48 -5.57
CA VAL A 68 3.50 -10.31 -5.99
C VAL A 68 3.05 -11.49 -6.86
N GLN A 69 3.83 -11.86 -7.87
CA GLN A 69 3.51 -13.01 -8.74
C GLN A 69 3.38 -14.32 -7.95
N ARG A 70 4.27 -14.53 -6.97
CA ARG A 70 4.20 -15.71 -6.10
C ARG A 70 2.90 -15.74 -5.29
N VAL A 71 2.52 -14.62 -4.67
CA VAL A 71 1.27 -14.51 -3.90
C VAL A 71 0.05 -14.70 -4.80
N THR A 72 0.03 -14.09 -5.98
CA THR A 72 -1.06 -14.26 -6.95
C THR A 72 -1.18 -15.73 -7.37
N ARG A 73 -0.07 -16.41 -7.69
CA ARG A 73 -0.07 -17.83 -8.07
C ARG A 73 -0.61 -18.74 -6.98
N LEU A 74 -0.29 -18.46 -5.71
CA LEU A 74 -0.78 -19.24 -4.56
C LEU A 74 -2.27 -19.04 -4.30
N LYS A 75 -2.82 -17.87 -4.65
CA LYS A 75 -4.25 -17.54 -4.46
C LYS A 75 -5.11 -17.88 -5.68
N SER A 76 -4.51 -18.17 -6.83
CA SER A 76 -5.23 -18.66 -8.00
C SER A 76 -5.83 -20.04 -7.69
N PRO A 77 -7.15 -20.25 -7.88
CA PRO A 77 -7.71 -21.59 -7.79
C PRO A 77 -6.97 -22.46 -8.80
N GLN A 78 -6.43 -23.60 -8.35
CA GLN A 78 -5.90 -24.61 -9.26
C GLN A 78 -7.08 -25.03 -10.16
N ARG A 79 -7.04 -24.59 -11.41
CA ARG A 79 -7.87 -25.15 -12.47
C ARG A 79 -7.27 -26.46 -12.92
#